data_AF-A0A957JHU0-F1
#
_entry.id   AF-A0A957JHU0-F1
#
_cell.length_a   1.000
_cell.length_b   1.000
_cell.length_c   1.000
_cell.angle_alpha   90.00
_cell.angle_beta   90.00
_cell.angle_gamma   90.00
#
_symmetry.space_group_name_H-M   'P 1'
#
loop_
_entity.id
_entity.type
_entity.pdbx_description
1 polymer ?
#
loop_
_entity_poly.entity_id
_entity_poly.type
_entity_poly.pdbx_seq_one_letter_code
_entity_poly.pdbx_strand_id
1 'polypeptide(L)'
;MTQQICPNCRQANSLDNQFCARCGQSLSPYVLGPRRDTAMTVGSGRLLPGPTMKQVGQAVAVSLVALAAEASVAWLRRRVRQMSAPPPAQTAVVPRPGKSQPKTVVSQRTVQVWQNGRLTGQLVEQSVWQEGEPQ
;
A
#
# COMPACT_ATOMS: atom_id res chain seq x y z
N MET A 1 19.19 54.88 -7.48
CA MET A 1 20.00 54.21 -6.45
C MET A 1 19.10 53.95 -5.26
N THR A 2 18.78 52.70 -4.98
CA THR A 2 17.96 52.30 -3.82
C THR A 2 18.89 52.05 -2.63
N GLN A 3 18.53 52.57 -1.46
CA GLN A 3 19.32 52.46 -0.22
C GLN A 3 18.40 51.95 0.90
N GLN A 4 18.97 51.20 1.84
CA GLN A 4 18.29 50.75 3.05
C GLN A 4 18.82 51.49 4.28
N ILE A 5 17.93 51.84 5.21
CA ILE A 5 18.28 52.54 6.44
C ILE A 5 18.44 51.52 7.57
N CYS A 6 19.56 51.59 8.29
CA CYS A 6 19.82 50.72 9.44
C CYS A 6 18.79 50.99 10.56
N PRO A 7 18.09 49.96 11.08
CA PRO A 7 17.11 50.16 12.15
C PRO A 7 17.73 50.57 13.49
N ASN A 8 19.01 50.28 13.71
CA ASN A 8 19.70 50.58 14.96
C ASN A 8 20.28 52.01 14.99
N CYS A 9 21.10 52.38 14.00
CA CYS A 9 21.82 53.66 14.01
C CYS A 9 21.36 54.66 12.93
N ARG A 10 20.33 54.31 12.14
CA ARG A 10 19.74 55.13 11.05
C ARG A 10 20.70 55.52 9.92
N GLN A 11 21.83 54.84 9.79
CA GLN A 11 22.74 55.04 8.67
C GLN A 11 22.13 54.53 7.36
N ALA A 12 22.24 55.30 6.29
CA ALA A 12 21.94 54.85 4.94
C ALA A 12 23.04 53.89 4.43
N ASN A 13 22.63 52.73 3.93
CA ASN A 13 23.50 51.67 3.43
C ASN A 13 23.04 51.23 2.03
N SER A 14 23.96 50.67 1.23
CA SER A 14 23.58 50.04 -0.04
C SER A 14 22.67 48.83 0.21
N LEU A 15 21.80 48.49 -0.75
CA LEU A 15 21.01 47.25 -0.68
C LEU A 15 21.88 45.98 -0.68
N ASP A 16 23.08 46.06 -1.25
CA ASP A 16 24.04 44.93 -1.29
C ASP A 16 24.70 44.67 0.07
N ASN A 17 24.61 45.63 1.01
CA ASN A 17 25.24 45.51 2.32
C ASN A 17 24.39 44.60 3.23
N GLN A 18 24.97 43.49 3.70
CA GLN A 18 24.33 42.61 4.68
C GLN A 18 24.39 43.17 6.12
N PHE A 19 25.36 44.05 6.38
CA PHE A 19 25.61 44.68 7.68
C PHE A 19 25.76 46.19 7.54
N CYS A 20 25.44 46.92 8.61
CA CYS A 20 25.56 48.37 8.65
C CYS A 20 27.03 48.80 8.67
N ALA A 21 27.42 49.67 7.74
CA ALA A 21 28.77 50.21 7.63
C ALA A 21 29.19 51.07 8.84
N ARG A 22 28.24 51.52 9.67
CA ARG A 22 28.51 52.34 10.85
C ARG A 22 28.48 51.55 12.16
N CYS A 23 27.46 50.73 12.40
CA CYS A 23 27.27 50.06 13.68
C CYS A 23 27.41 48.52 13.62
N GLY A 24 27.67 47.95 12.44
CA GLY A 24 27.85 46.51 12.25
C GLY A 24 26.59 45.64 12.35
N GLN A 25 25.41 46.22 12.65
CA GLN A 25 24.17 45.46 12.80
C GLN A 25 23.70 44.88 11.46
N SER A 26 23.12 43.67 11.47
CA SER A 26 22.56 43.07 10.26
C SER A 26 21.40 43.91 9.70
N LEU A 27 21.40 44.10 8.39
CA LEU A 27 20.36 44.83 7.65
C LEU A 27 19.35 43.88 7.01
N SER A 28 19.53 42.56 7.19
CA SER A 28 18.71 41.53 6.58
C SER A 28 17.24 41.66 7.01
N PRO A 29 16.28 41.82 6.08
CA PRO A 29 14.86 41.98 6.38
C PRO A 29 14.16 40.69 6.83
N TYR A 30 14.89 39.61 7.11
CA TYR A 30 14.34 38.40 7.73
C TYR A 30 14.13 38.60 9.25
N VAL A 31 13.44 39.66 9.63
CA VAL A 31 12.81 39.76 10.94
C VAL A 31 11.40 39.19 10.78
N LEU A 32 11.14 38.06 11.45
CA LEU A 32 9.93 37.21 11.43
C LEU A 32 9.96 35.97 10.51
N GLY A 33 11.12 35.34 10.33
CA GLY A 33 11.14 33.88 10.40
C GLY A 33 11.09 33.47 11.89
N PRO A 34 10.41 32.38 12.29
CA PRO A 34 10.46 31.94 13.68
C PRO A 34 11.93 31.77 14.06
N ARG A 35 12.33 32.44 15.14
CA ARG A 35 13.64 32.32 15.76
C ARG A 35 13.90 30.84 16.03
N ARG A 36 14.60 30.19 15.10
CA ARG A 36 15.28 28.94 15.40
C ARG A 36 16.51 29.38 16.17
N ASP A 37 16.42 29.28 17.49
CA ASP A 37 17.60 29.22 18.33
C ASP A 37 18.40 27.99 17.89
N THR A 38 19.20 28.14 16.83
CA THR A 38 20.29 27.22 16.51
C THR A 38 21.40 27.52 17.51
N ALA A 39 21.14 27.15 18.77
CA ALA A 39 22.20 26.75 19.67
C ALA A 39 22.96 25.63 18.94
N MET A 40 24.21 25.92 18.58
CA MET A 40 25.16 24.91 18.11
C MET A 40 25.20 23.78 19.14
N THR A 41 24.50 22.68 18.87
CA THR A 41 24.72 21.41 19.55
C THR A 41 25.72 20.62 18.71
N VAL A 42 26.97 21.08 18.79
CA VAL A 42 28.12 20.22 18.56
C VAL A 42 28.25 19.39 19.83
N GLY A 43 27.93 18.10 19.74
CA GLY A 43 28.15 17.15 20.83
C GLY A 43 26.88 16.50 21.35
N SER A 44 26.76 15.21 21.05
CA SER A 44 26.24 14.16 21.94
C SER A 44 24.92 14.42 22.64
N GLY A 45 23.82 13.99 22.03
CA GLY A 45 22.56 13.78 22.74
C GLY A 45 21.33 14.19 21.97
N ARG A 46 21.08 13.58 20.81
CA ARG A 46 19.68 13.40 20.40
C ARG A 46 19.04 12.48 21.44
N LEU A 47 18.41 13.05 22.47
CA LEU A 47 17.26 12.41 23.09
C LEU A 47 16.18 12.39 21.99
N LEU A 48 16.28 11.39 21.13
CA LEU A 48 15.15 10.95 20.33
C LEU A 48 13.99 10.82 21.32
N PRO A 49 12.83 11.46 21.10
CA PRO A 49 11.65 11.08 21.86
C PRO A 49 11.50 9.57 21.68
N GLY A 50 11.66 8.83 22.78
CA GLY A 50 11.58 7.38 22.76
C GLY A 50 10.29 6.98 22.04
N PRO A 51 10.31 5.91 21.22
CA PRO A 51 9.16 5.55 20.42
C PRO A 51 7.97 5.39 21.37
N THR A 52 6.94 6.20 21.15
CA THR A 52 5.71 6.05 21.95
C THR A 52 5.16 4.66 21.67
N MET A 53 4.60 3.98 22.68
CA MET A 53 4.01 2.63 22.52
C MET A 53 3.07 2.53 21.30
N LYS A 54 2.39 3.63 20.93
CA LYS A 54 1.57 3.73 19.72
C LYS A 54 2.36 3.59 18.41
N GLN A 55 3.53 4.21 18.30
CA GLN A 55 4.38 4.13 17.10
C GLN A 55 4.99 2.75 16.93
N VAL A 56 5.43 2.11 18.03
CA VAL A 56 5.91 0.72 18.01
C VAL A 56 4.80 -0.21 17.53
N GLY A 57 3.58 -0.07 18.09
CA GLY A 57 2.44 -0.88 17.69
C GLY A 57 2.07 -0.73 16.21
N GLN A 58 2.11 0.50 15.68
CA GLN A 58 1.84 0.76 14.26
C GLN A 58 2.87 0.09 13.33
N ALA A 59 4.16 0.18 13.64
CA ALA A 59 5.20 -0.44 12.82
C ALA A 59 5.08 -1.97 12.79
N VAL A 60 4.76 -2.58 13.94
CA VAL A 60 4.51 -4.03 14.04
C VAL A 60 3.31 -4.44 13.20
N ALA A 61 2.20 -3.70 13.27
CA ALA A 61 1.00 -4.01 12.49
C ALA A 61 1.25 -3.96 10.98
N VAL A 62 1.96 -2.93 10.49
CA VAL A 62 2.28 -2.81 9.05
C VAL A 62 3.17 -3.97 8.59
N SER A 63 4.14 -4.36 9.41
CA SER A 63 5.05 -5.47 9.09
C SER A 63 4.29 -6.81 9.02
N LEU A 64 3.35 -7.04 9.95
CA LEU A 64 2.50 -8.23 9.94
C LEU A 64 1.58 -8.30 8.72
N VAL A 65 1.01 -7.17 8.30
CA VAL A 65 0.17 -7.10 7.09
C VAL A 65 0.97 -7.45 5.83
N ALA A 66 2.19 -6.94 5.71
CA ALA A 66 3.08 -7.24 4.58
C ALA A 66 3.40 -8.74 4.51
N LEU A 67 3.76 -9.37 5.64
CA LEU A 67 4.03 -10.80 5.71
C LEU A 67 2.79 -11.66 5.38
N ALA A 68 1.62 -11.27 5.86
CA ALA A 68 0.37 -11.97 5.55
C ALA A 68 0.03 -11.90 4.05
N ALA A 69 0.27 -10.75 3.41
CA ALA A 69 0.07 -10.59 1.97
C ALA A 69 0.98 -11.54 1.17
N GLU A 70 2.27 -11.61 1.47
CA GLU A 70 3.19 -12.51 0.77
C GLU A 70 2.84 -13.99 0.96
N ALA A 71 2.50 -14.40 2.19
CA ALA A 71 2.07 -15.77 2.48
C ALA A 71 0.80 -16.15 1.71
N SER A 72 -0.18 -15.24 1.61
CA SER A 72 -1.42 -15.48 0.87
C SER A 72 -1.18 -15.65 -0.63
N VAL A 73 -0.29 -14.85 -1.22
CA VAL A 73 0.08 -14.94 -2.64
C VAL A 73 0.82 -16.25 -2.91
N ALA A 74 1.76 -16.65 -2.04
CA ALA A 74 2.47 -17.91 -2.17
C ALA A 74 1.51 -19.11 -2.09
N TRP A 75 0.56 -19.08 -1.15
CA TRP A 75 -0.45 -20.11 -1.00
C TRP A 75 -1.41 -20.19 -2.21
N LEU A 76 -1.89 -19.04 -2.71
CA LEU A 76 -2.74 -18.96 -3.89
C LEU A 76 -2.05 -19.55 -5.12
N ARG A 77 -0.77 -19.21 -5.36
CA ARG A 77 0.02 -19.78 -6.46
C ARG A 77 0.13 -21.31 -6.34
N ARG A 78 0.34 -21.84 -5.13
CA ARG A 78 0.39 -23.28 -4.89
C ARG A 78 -0.95 -23.96 -5.19
N ARG A 79 -2.06 -23.34 -4.77
CA ARG A 79 -3.41 -23.87 -4.99
C ARG A 79 -3.76 -23.91 -6.47
N VAL A 80 -3.44 -22.86 -7.23
CA VAL A 80 -3.64 -22.84 -8.68
C VAL A 80 -2.85 -23.96 -9.35
N ARG A 81 -1.57 -24.13 -8.98
CA ARG A 81 -0.74 -25.23 -9.51
C ARG A 81 -1.30 -26.62 -9.22
N GLN A 82 -1.91 -26.83 -8.05
CA GLN A 82 -2.56 -28.11 -7.72
C GLN A 82 -3.82 -28.35 -8.56
N MET A 83 -4.62 -27.31 -8.81
CA MET A 83 -5.81 -27.39 -9.67
C MET A 83 -5.44 -27.60 -11.14
N SER A 84 -4.32 -27.04 -11.59
CA SER A 84 -3.82 -27.16 -12.96
C SER A 84 -2.80 -28.29 -13.15
N ALA A 85 -2.48 -29.05 -12.10
CA ALA A 85 -1.64 -30.22 -12.24
C ALA A 85 -2.44 -31.26 -13.02
N PRO A 86 -1.90 -31.83 -14.11
CA PRO A 86 -2.51 -33.00 -14.71
C PRO A 86 -2.61 -34.07 -13.60
N PRO A 87 -3.72 -34.83 -13.53
CA PRO A 87 -3.80 -35.94 -12.59
C PRO A 87 -2.54 -36.80 -12.76
N PRO A 88 -1.97 -37.35 -11.66
CA PRO A 88 -0.88 -38.31 -11.81
C PRO A 88 -1.35 -39.33 -12.84
N ALA A 89 -0.48 -39.67 -13.80
CA ALA A 89 -0.77 -40.67 -14.81
C ALA A 89 -1.30 -41.89 -14.08
N GLN A 90 -2.63 -42.02 -14.06
CA GLN A 90 -3.29 -43.18 -13.50
C GLN A 90 -2.81 -44.26 -14.43
N THR A 91 -1.96 -45.16 -13.92
CA THR A 91 -1.64 -46.41 -14.59
C THR A 91 -2.97 -46.93 -15.07
N ALA A 92 -3.18 -46.91 -16.38
CA ALA A 92 -4.48 -47.18 -16.96
C ALA A 92 -4.81 -48.63 -16.62
N VAL A 93 -5.56 -48.82 -15.54
CA VAL A 93 -6.26 -50.07 -15.28
C VAL A 93 -7.29 -50.13 -16.40
N VAL A 94 -6.97 -50.90 -17.43
CA VAL A 94 -7.86 -51.24 -18.52
C VAL A 94 -9.18 -51.70 -17.89
N PRO A 95 -10.29 -50.94 -18.03
CA PRO A 95 -11.54 -51.40 -17.50
C PRO A 95 -12.03 -52.54 -18.38
N ARG A 96 -12.15 -53.72 -17.77
CA ARG A 96 -12.92 -54.86 -18.27
C ARG A 96 -14.33 -54.35 -18.60
N PRO A 97 -14.97 -54.76 -19.72
CA PRO A 97 -16.27 -54.23 -20.11
C PRO A 97 -17.33 -54.68 -19.11
N GLY A 98 -17.63 -53.81 -18.16
CA GLY A 98 -18.70 -53.93 -17.18
C GLY A 98 -19.61 -52.73 -17.34
N LYS A 99 -20.90 -53.01 -17.52
CA LYS A 99 -22.03 -52.10 -17.79
C LYS A 99 -21.81 -50.67 -17.28
N SER A 100 -21.83 -49.72 -18.21
CA SER A 100 -21.72 -48.27 -17.98
C SER A 100 -22.80 -47.80 -17.01
N GLN A 101 -22.38 -47.27 -15.86
CA GLN A 101 -23.29 -46.59 -14.93
C GLN A 101 -23.63 -45.20 -15.48
N PRO A 102 -24.88 -44.72 -15.34
CA PRO A 102 -25.26 -43.38 -15.77
C PRO A 102 -24.49 -42.34 -14.94
N LYS A 103 -23.83 -41.39 -15.62
CA LYS A 103 -23.14 -40.28 -14.95
C LYS A 103 -24.09 -39.10 -14.84
N THR A 104 -24.43 -38.69 -13.63
CA THR A 104 -25.19 -37.45 -13.40
C THR A 104 -24.24 -36.27 -13.42
N VAL A 105 -24.42 -35.36 -14.37
CA VAL A 105 -23.64 -34.13 -14.49
C VAL A 105 -24.49 -32.97 -13.95
N VAL A 106 -23.91 -32.20 -13.02
CA VAL A 106 -24.52 -31.00 -12.44
C VAL A 106 -23.75 -29.78 -12.94
N SER A 107 -24.44 -28.86 -13.61
CA SER A 107 -23.89 -27.57 -14.05
C SER A 107 -24.57 -26.42 -13.33
N GLN A 108 -23.76 -25.54 -12.75
CA GLN A 108 -24.23 -24.38 -12.00
C GLN A 108 -23.71 -23.09 -12.66
N ARG A 109 -24.64 -22.21 -13.04
CA ARG A 109 -24.34 -20.88 -13.59
C ARG A 109 -24.83 -19.81 -12.62
N THR A 110 -23.90 -18.98 -12.17
CA THR A 110 -24.22 -17.83 -11.32
C THR A 110 -24.16 -16.55 -12.14
N VAL A 111 -25.29 -15.86 -12.27
CA VAL A 111 -25.42 -14.57 -12.95
C VAL A 111 -25.60 -13.47 -11.90
N GLN A 112 -24.68 -12.52 -11.87
CA GLN A 112 -24.78 -11.34 -11.01
C GLN A 112 -25.40 -10.18 -11.80
N VAL A 113 -26.49 -9.60 -11.29
CA VAL A 113 -27.19 -8.47 -11.92
C VAL A 113 -26.73 -7.19 -11.23
N TRP A 114 -26.14 -6.29 -12.02
CA TRP A 114 -25.64 -4.99 -11.56
C TRP A 114 -26.46 -3.87 -12.19
N GLN A 115 -26.92 -2.91 -11.39
CA GLN A 115 -27.53 -1.65 -11.87
C GLN A 115 -26.88 -0.47 -11.16
N ASN A 116 -26.49 0.56 -11.92
CA ASN A 116 -25.85 1.78 -11.41
C ASN A 116 -24.65 1.51 -10.48
N GLY A 117 -23.82 0.52 -10.80
CA GLY A 117 -22.64 0.14 -10.01
C GLY A 117 -22.96 -0.58 -8.69
N ARG A 118 -24.23 -0.86 -8.40
CA ARG A 118 -24.68 -1.61 -7.24
C ARG A 118 -25.17 -2.99 -7.67
N LEU A 119 -24.72 -4.04 -6.98
CA LEU A 119 -25.23 -5.40 -7.17
C LEU A 119 -26.69 -5.42 -6.72
N THR A 120 -27.63 -5.61 -7.65
CA THR A 120 -29.07 -5.60 -7.39
C THR A 120 -29.66 -7.00 -7.25
N GLY A 121 -28.93 -8.04 -7.67
CA GLY A 121 -29.36 -9.41 -7.48
C GLY A 121 -28.34 -10.42 -7.95
N GLN A 122 -28.55 -11.67 -7.53
CA GLN A 122 -27.77 -12.81 -7.96
C GLN A 122 -28.74 -13.94 -8.30
N LEU A 123 -28.72 -14.38 -9.56
CA LEU A 123 -29.49 -15.51 -10.05
C LEU A 123 -28.56 -16.73 -10.13
N VAL A 124 -28.97 -17.83 -9.53
CA VAL A 124 -28.24 -19.10 -9.60
C VAL A 124 -29.10 -20.07 -10.38
N GLU A 125 -28.67 -20.37 -11.61
CA GLU A 125 -29.28 -21.40 -12.44
C GLU A 125 -28.52 -22.71 -12.23
N GLN A 126 -29.23 -23.76 -11.82
CA GLN A 126 -28.69 -25.09 -11.67
C GLN A 126 -29.39 -26.02 -12.64
N SER A 127 -28.61 -26.73 -13.45
CA SER A 127 -29.10 -27.70 -14.43
C SER A 127 -28.44 -29.05 -14.15
N VAL A 128 -29.26 -30.09 -14.17
CA VAL A 128 -28.84 -31.47 -13.90
C VAL A 128 -29.25 -32.31 -15.09
N TRP A 129 -28.28 -32.95 -15.73
CA TRP A 129 -28.55 -33.90 -16.80
C TRP A 129 -27.83 -35.22 -16.53
N GLN A 130 -28.44 -36.31 -16.99
CA GLN A 130 -27.81 -37.62 -16.96
C GLN A 130 -27.19 -37.89 -18.32
N GLU A 131 -25.89 -38.18 -18.32
CA GLU A 131 -25.20 -38.66 -19.50
C GLU A 131 -25.39 -40.18 -19.57
N GLY A 132 -26.33 -40.59 -20.43
CA GLY A 132 -26.72 -41.97 -20.70
C GLY A 132 -27.73 -41.98 -21.85
N GLU A 133 -27.38 -42.65 -22.94
CA GLU A 133 -28.10 -42.69 -24.22
C GLU A 133 -29.59 -43.08 -24.05
N PRO A 134 -30.55 -42.33 -24.63
CA PRO A 134 -31.90 -42.87 -24.87
C PRO A 134 -31.81 -43.89 -26.02
N GLN A 135 -32.30 -45.11 -25.78
CA GLN A 135 -32.40 -46.19 -26.77
C GLN A 135 -33.16 -45.78 -28.03
#